data_AF-A0AAW4YCU1-F1
#
_entry.id   AF-A0AAW4YCU1-F1
#
_cell.length_a   1.000
_cell.length_b   1.000
_cell.length_c   1.000
_cell.angle_alpha   90.00
_cell.angle_beta   90.00
_cell.angle_gamma   90.00
#
_symmetry.space_group_name_H-M   'P 1'
#
loop_
_entity.id
_entity.type
_entity.pdbx_description
1 polymer ?
#
loop_
_entity_poly.entity_id
_entity_poly.type
_entity_poly.pdbx_seq_one_letter_code
_entity_poly.pdbx_strand_id
1 'polypeptide(L)'
;MTFNEYNYNNELILKLNKIEVQKNNEKISEVFKDYEILKPKIVFNGSNPYLALNHIIVAEIENYSSLETFSKIYVDEDYYYNYGELIIKCKK
;
A
#
# COMPACT_ATOMS: atom_id res chain seq x y z
N MET A 1 -5.85 -22.47 7.97
CA MET A 1 -6.17 -22.27 6.55
C MET A 1 -5.32 -21.10 6.09
N THR A 2 -4.19 -21.37 5.42
CA THR A 2 -3.25 -20.36 4.93
C THR A 2 -3.93 -19.63 3.78
N PHE A 3 -4.09 -18.31 3.90
CA PHE A 3 -4.48 -17.39 2.83
C PHE A 3 -3.37 -17.42 1.73
N ASN A 4 -3.28 -18.53 1.00
CA ASN A 4 -2.72 -18.53 -0.34
C ASN A 4 -3.82 -17.93 -1.21
N GLU A 5 -3.96 -16.62 -1.14
CA GLU A 5 -4.90 -15.87 -1.96
C GLU A 5 -4.59 -16.17 -3.41
N TYR A 6 -5.56 -16.82 -4.04
CA TYR A 6 -5.63 -17.10 -5.44
C TYR A 6 -5.38 -15.82 -6.22
N ASN A 7 -4.17 -15.70 -6.74
CA ASN A 7 -3.73 -14.57 -7.51
C ASN A 7 -4.15 -14.77 -8.98
N TYR A 8 -5.45 -14.69 -9.27
CA TYR A 8 -5.98 -14.90 -10.63
C TYR A 8 -5.47 -13.84 -11.65
N ASN A 9 -4.82 -12.77 -11.19
CA ASN A 9 -4.33 -11.65 -12.02
C ASN A 9 -2.79 -11.41 -11.96
N ASN A 10 -1.99 -12.27 -11.33
CA ASN A 10 -0.55 -12.03 -11.06
C ASN A 10 -0.27 -10.72 -10.25
N GLU A 11 -1.21 -10.32 -9.40
CA GLU A 11 -1.15 -9.11 -8.56
C GLU A 11 -0.57 -9.45 -7.17
N LEU A 12 0.63 -9.01 -6.85
CA LEU A 12 1.24 -9.24 -5.54
C LEU A 12 0.81 -8.15 -4.56
N ILE A 13 0.50 -8.51 -3.32
CA ILE A 13 0.08 -7.54 -2.29
C ILE A 13 1.29 -7.08 -1.48
N LEU A 14 1.45 -5.76 -1.26
CA LEU A 14 2.43 -5.23 -0.32
C LEU A 14 1.92 -5.39 1.11
N LYS A 15 2.79 -5.91 1.96
CA LYS A 15 2.59 -5.95 3.41
C LYS A 15 3.19 -4.68 3.99
N LEU A 16 2.31 -3.87 4.58
CA LEU A 16 2.68 -2.66 5.30
C LEU A 16 2.75 -2.95 6.79
N ASN A 17 3.62 -2.23 7.50
CA ASN A 17 3.66 -2.28 8.96
C ASN A 17 2.31 -1.81 9.52
N LYS A 18 1.54 -2.75 10.08
CA LYS A 18 0.17 -2.49 10.56
C LYS A 18 0.10 -1.44 11.66
N ILE A 19 1.12 -1.35 12.51
CA ILE A 19 1.16 -0.38 13.61
C ILE A 19 1.28 1.04 13.05
N GLU A 20 2.11 1.23 12.02
CA GLU A 20 2.25 2.53 11.37
C GLU A 20 1.01 2.92 10.58
N VAL A 21 0.39 1.97 9.86
CA VAL A 21 -0.88 2.19 9.16
C VAL A 21 -1.96 2.66 10.15
N GLN A 22 -2.10 1.98 11.29
CA GLN A 22 -3.06 2.39 12.33
C GLN A 22 -2.76 3.77 12.89
N LYS A 23 -1.48 4.06 13.18
CA LYS A 23 -1.05 5.36 13.70
C LYS A 23 -1.31 6.50 12.72
N ASN A 24 -1.19 6.23 11.41
CA ASN A 24 -1.40 7.21 10.37
C ASN A 24 -2.81 7.17 9.76
N ASN A 25 -3.75 6.41 10.34
CA ASN A 25 -5.07 6.20 9.74
C ASN A 25 -5.83 7.50 9.46
N GLU A 26 -5.72 8.50 10.35
CA GLU A 26 -6.33 9.83 10.13
C GLU A 26 -5.77 10.50 8.87
N LYS A 27 -4.44 10.51 8.72
CA LYS A 27 -3.77 11.08 7.54
C LYS A 27 -4.11 10.33 6.26
N ILE A 28 -4.24 9.00 6.34
CA ILE A 28 -4.68 8.19 5.20
C ILE A 28 -6.11 8.62 4.83
N SER A 29 -7.01 8.72 5.80
CA SER A 29 -8.38 9.15 5.55
C SER A 29 -8.45 10.56 4.93
N GLU A 30 -7.61 11.49 5.38
CA GLU A 30 -7.48 12.82 4.78
C GLU A 30 -7.04 12.72 3.32
N VAL A 31 -6.03 11.89 3.01
CA VAL A 31 -5.59 11.66 1.62
C VAL A 31 -6.73 11.11 0.75
N PHE A 32 -7.55 10.19 1.26
CA PHE A 32 -8.71 9.65 0.53
C PHE A 32 -9.86 10.67 0.38
N LYS A 33 -9.88 11.74 1.17
CA LYS A 33 -10.89 12.81 1.07
C LYS A 33 -10.43 13.96 0.17
N ASP A 34 -9.16 14.33 0.25
CA ASP A 34 -8.61 15.49 -0.44
C ASP A 34 -8.25 15.21 -1.89
N TYR A 35 -8.09 13.93 -2.26
CA TYR A 35 -7.63 13.56 -3.59
C TYR A 35 -8.64 12.66 -4.33
N GLU A 36 -9.06 13.10 -5.51
CA GLU A 36 -9.89 12.30 -6.43
C GLU A 36 -9.17 11.05 -6.97
N ILE A 37 -7.83 11.05 -6.97
CA ILE A 37 -7.02 9.93 -7.46
C ILE A 37 -5.85 9.68 -6.52
N LEU A 38 -5.74 8.44 -6.04
CA LEU A 38 -4.60 8.00 -5.24
C LEU A 38 -3.43 7.56 -6.11
N LYS A 39 -2.29 8.18 -5.87
CA LYS A 39 -1.00 7.94 -6.50
C LYS A 39 -0.06 7.33 -5.47
N PRO A 40 -0.01 6.00 -5.37
CA PRO A 40 0.95 5.33 -4.52
C PRO A 40 2.35 5.47 -5.11
N LYS A 41 3.31 5.75 -4.22
CA LYS A 41 4.73 5.83 -4.55
C LYS A 41 5.52 5.14 -3.45
N ILE A 42 6.57 4.41 -3.84
CA ILE A 42 7.55 3.89 -2.89
C ILE A 42 8.63 4.96 -2.69
N VAL A 43 8.90 5.28 -1.43
CA VAL A 43 9.94 6.23 -1.02
C VAL A 43 10.97 5.47 -0.19
N PHE A 44 12.24 5.54 -0.60
CA PHE A 44 13.34 4.96 0.17
C PHE A 44 13.86 6.02 1.13
N ASN A 45 13.76 5.77 2.43
CA ASN A 45 14.33 6.62 3.46
C ASN A 45 15.45 5.84 4.16
N GLY A 46 16.68 6.01 3.67
CA GLY A 46 17.80 5.16 4.05
C GLY A 46 17.65 3.75 3.46
N SER A 47 17.78 2.72 4.30
CA SER A 47 17.69 1.32 3.88
C SER A 47 16.28 0.77 3.80
N ASN A 48 15.29 1.47 4.37
CA ASN A 48 13.93 0.96 4.49
C ASN A 48 12.99 1.67 3.48
N PRO A 49 12.18 0.91 2.74
CA PRO A 49 11.18 1.48 1.84
C PRO A 49 9.86 1.74 2.56
N TYR A 50 9.28 2.89 2.25
CA TYR A 50 8.00 3.35 2.78
C TYR A 50 7.01 3.54 1.63
N LEU A 51 5.74 3.26 1.90
CA LEU A 51 4.66 3.66 1.03
C LEU A 51 4.28 5.11 1.31
N ALA A 52 4.22 5.92 0.25
CA ALA A 52 3.61 7.23 0.27
C ALA A 52 2.38 7.27 -0.64
N LEU A 53 1.30 7.86 -0.16
CA LEU A 53 0.11 8.19 -0.94
C LEU A 53 0.07 9.70 -1.13
N ASN A 54 0.11 10.18 -2.37
CA ASN A 54 0.02 11.60 -2.70
C ASN A 54 0.97 12.50 -1.88
N HIS A 55 2.23 12.05 -1.73
CA HIS A 55 3.32 12.68 -0.95
C HIS A 55 3.24 12.53 0.58
N ILE A 56 2.23 11.85 1.12
CA ILE A 56 2.12 11.56 2.55
C ILE A 56 2.63 10.14 2.81
N ILE A 57 3.62 10.02 3.70
CA ILE A 57 4.16 8.72 4.13
C ILE A 57 3.12 8.03 5.00
N VAL A 58 2.77 6.80 4.62
CA VAL A 58 1.75 5.99 5.28
C VAL A 58 2.38 4.98 6.24
N ALA A 59 3.27 4.12 5.73
CA ALA A 59 3.86 3.04 6.50
C ALA A 59 5.08 2.44 5.79
N GLU A 60 5.96 1.82 6.57
CA GLU A 60 7.04 0.98 6.08
C GLU A 60 6.50 -0.27 5.37
N ILE A 61 7.18 -0.68 4.29
CA ILE A 61 6.87 -1.89 3.54
C ILE A 61 7.71 -3.04 4.09
N GLU A 62 7.07 -4.04 4.68
CA GLU A 62 7.73 -5.17 5.33
C GLU A 62 8.25 -6.20 4.32
N ASN A 63 7.56 -6.42 3.19
CA ASN A 63 7.91 -7.42 2.19
C ASN A 63 8.67 -6.83 0.99
N TYR A 64 9.60 -5.92 1.26
CA TYR A 64 10.22 -5.11 0.22
C TYR A 64 11.17 -5.84 -0.72
N SER A 65 11.64 -7.04 -0.36
CA SER A 65 12.44 -7.89 -1.26
C SER A 65 11.70 -8.22 -2.56
N SER A 66 10.38 -8.06 -2.59
CA SER A 66 9.56 -8.26 -3.79
C SER A 66 9.50 -7.00 -4.69
N LEU A 67 9.91 -5.82 -4.17
CA LEU A 67 9.78 -4.53 -4.84
C LEU A 67 10.59 -4.42 -6.12
N GLU A 68 11.76 -5.05 -6.19
CA GLU A 68 12.63 -5.05 -7.36
C GLU A 68 11.97 -5.66 -8.60
N THR A 69 10.90 -6.43 -8.41
CA THR A 69 10.18 -7.12 -9.46
C THR A 69 8.92 -6.42 -9.95
N PHE A 70 8.54 -5.25 -9.42
CA PHE A 70 7.28 -4.59 -9.75
C PHE A 70 7.45 -3.44 -10.75
N SER A 71 6.53 -3.36 -11.71
CA SER A 71 6.51 -2.30 -12.73
C SER A 71 5.47 -1.23 -12.42
N LYS A 72 4.39 -1.60 -11.71
CA LYS A 72 3.30 -0.69 -11.32
C LYS A 72 2.74 -1.05 -9.95
N ILE A 73 2.39 -0.02 -9.17
CA ILE A 73 1.72 -0.14 -7.88
C ILE A 73 0.42 0.67 -7.92
N TYR A 74 -0.63 0.17 -7.28
CA TYR A 74 -1.94 0.82 -7.19
C TYR A 74 -2.60 0.48 -5.85
N VAL A 75 -3.44 1.40 -5.38
CA VAL A 75 -4.23 1.23 -4.16
C VAL A 75 -5.54 0.53 -4.54
N ASP A 76 -5.97 -0.44 -3.74
CA ASP A 76 -7.33 -0.97 -3.83
C ASP A 76 -8.27 -0.04 -3.05
N GLU A 77 -8.77 0.99 -3.74
CA GLU A 77 -9.61 2.03 -3.14
C GLU A 77 -10.95 1.45 -2.68
N ASP A 78 -11.55 0.56 -3.48
CA ASP A 78 -12.79 -0.12 -3.13
C ASP A 78 -12.64 -0.92 -1.83
N TYR A 79 -11.53 -1.65 -1.67
CA TYR A 79 -11.27 -2.38 -0.43
C TYR A 79 -11.12 -1.44 0.77
N TYR A 80 -10.41 -0.32 0.59
CA TYR A 80 -10.26 0.67 1.66
C TYR A 80 -11.61 1.29 2.06
N TYR A 81 -12.44 1.69 1.09
CA TYR A 81 -13.75 2.28 1.39
C TYR A 81 -14.71 1.30 2.08
N ASN A 82 -14.65 0.01 1.73
CA ASN A 82 -15.55 -1.00 2.31
C ASN A 82 -15.08 -1.52 3.67
N TYR A 83 -13.77 -1.63 3.89
CA TYR A 83 -13.20 -2.33 5.06
C TYR A 83 -12.31 -1.44 5.95
N GLY A 84 -11.98 -0.22 5.53
CA GLY A 84 -11.03 0.65 6.23
C GLY A 84 -9.59 0.13 6.22
N GLU A 85 -9.31 -0.87 5.38
CA GLU A 85 -8.02 -1.55 5.29
C GLU A 85 -7.28 -1.13 4.03
N LEU A 86 -6.04 -0.69 4.18
CA LEU A 86 -5.22 -0.26 3.05
C LEU A 86 -4.55 -1.48 2.40
N ILE A 87 -4.98 -1.81 1.18
CA ILE A 87 -4.35 -2.84 0.35
C ILE A 87 -3.65 -2.18 -0.82
N ILE A 88 -2.37 -2.52 -1.00
CA ILE A 88 -1.58 -2.11 -2.17
C ILE A 88 -1.30 -3.32 -3.02
N LYS A 89 -1.70 -3.23 -4.29
CA LYS A 89 -1.45 -4.26 -5.29
C LYS A 89 -0.31 -3.83 -6.20
N CYS A 90 0.51 -4.80 -6.56
CA CYS A 90 1.65 -4.66 -7.43
C CYS A 90 1.46 -5.53 -8.66
N LYS A 91 1.75 -4.95 -9.82
CA LYS A 91 1.73 -5.66 -11.10
C LYS A 91 3.11 -5.61 -11.75
N LYS A 92 3.49 -6.75 -12.33
CA LYS A 92 4.67 -6.87 -13.21
C LYS A 92 4.42 -6.21 -14.56
#